data_AF-X1N1S4-F1
#
_entry.id   AF-X1N1S4-F1
#
_cell.length_a   1.000
_cell.length_b   1.000
_cell.length_c   1.000
_cell.angle_alpha   90.00
_cell.angle_beta   90.00
_cell.angle_gamma   90.00
#
_symmetry.space_group_name_H-M   'P 1'
#
loop_
_entity.id
_entity.type
_entity.pdbx_description
1 polymer ?
#
loop_
_entity_poly.entity_id
_entity_poly.type
_entity_poly.pdbx_seq_one_letter_code
_entity_poly.pdbx_strand_id
1 'polypeptide(L)'
;MAEKIKKSMPLLLILVLIVWTIGFGFRFEVPKVEADITLPSVTVGNVSPTVSGVDLTPNPIVLTENTTTTVTCIATLTDTNGGNDISSATATIYRTGVTSVCSADNDNCYQVASGDCELSAADDNNKYATCTADIWFHADPTDGGTYEGETWQCEVTATDSQSATGSDIDSGPPELNTLNALIVTGAISYGELAPGATSSASQTVVATNSNNYRTL
;
A
#
# COMPACT_ATOMS: atom_id res chain seq x y z
N MET A 1 8.00 55.31 102.27
CA MET A 1 8.94 54.48 101.50
C MET A 1 8.31 54.19 100.14
N ALA A 2 8.71 54.91 99.09
CA ALA A 2 8.22 54.68 97.73
C ALA A 2 9.43 54.87 96.80
N GLU A 3 10.14 53.77 96.57
CA GLU A 3 11.38 53.75 95.83
C GLU A 3 11.15 53.31 94.38
N LYS A 4 11.56 54.20 93.47
CA LYS A 4 11.97 53.99 92.07
C LYS A 4 11.28 52.87 91.27
N ILE A 5 10.22 53.22 90.53
CA ILE A 5 9.87 52.57 89.26
C ILE A 5 9.75 53.66 88.20
N LYS A 6 10.85 54.04 87.54
CA LYS A 6 10.79 54.99 86.42
C LYS A 6 11.84 54.78 85.32
N LYS A 7 12.57 53.67 85.31
CA LYS A 7 13.65 53.42 84.32
C LYS A 7 13.53 52.12 83.50
N SER A 8 12.57 51.23 83.80
CA SER A 8 12.43 49.93 83.10
C SER A 8 11.33 49.90 82.03
N MET A 9 10.41 50.86 82.03
CA MET A 9 9.24 50.85 81.14
C MET A 9 9.57 50.96 79.62
N PRO A 10 10.53 51.78 79.16
CA PRO A 10 10.89 51.79 77.73
C PRO A 10 11.65 50.53 77.31
N LEU A 11 12.46 49.94 78.20
CA LEU A 11 13.19 48.70 77.91
C LEU A 11 12.25 47.49 77.80
N LEU A 12 11.23 47.43 78.67
CA LEU A 12 10.23 46.36 78.65
C LEU A 12 9.37 46.43 77.38
N LEU A 13 8.98 47.64 76.95
CA LEU A 13 8.25 47.84 75.69
C LEU A 13 9.07 47.43 74.47
N ILE A 14 10.37 47.75 74.46
CA ILE A 14 11.28 47.33 73.38
C ILE A 14 11.47 45.80 73.37
N LEU A 15 11.60 45.17 74.54
CA LEU A 15 11.70 43.71 74.63
C LEU A 15 10.41 43.01 74.17
N VAL A 16 9.24 43.55 74.50
CA VAL A 16 7.95 43.01 74.02
C VAL A 16 7.82 43.15 72.51
N LEU A 17 8.24 44.28 71.93
CA LEU A 17 8.25 44.48 70.48
C LEU A 17 9.22 43.53 69.77
N ILE A 18 10.42 43.33 70.32
CA ILE A 18 11.40 42.38 69.77
C ILE A 18 10.86 40.95 69.82
N VAL A 19 10.28 40.53 70.96
CA VAL A 19 9.65 39.21 71.11
C VAL A 19 8.44 39.07 70.17
N TRP A 20 7.69 40.12 69.90
CA TRP A 20 6.60 40.09 68.93
C TRP A 20 7.13 39.94 67.50
N THR A 21 8.18 40.66 67.11
CA THR A 21 8.80 40.53 65.78
C THR A 21 9.50 39.18 65.54
N ILE A 22 10.00 38.54 66.59
CA ILE A 22 10.65 37.22 66.51
C ILE A 22 9.62 36.08 66.65
N GLY A 23 8.59 36.26 67.50
CA GLY A 23 7.54 35.27 67.77
C GLY A 23 6.45 35.23 66.71
N PHE A 24 6.05 36.39 66.17
CA PHE A 24 5.37 36.51 64.88
C PHE A 24 6.44 36.56 63.78
N GLY A 25 7.22 35.49 63.68
CA GLY A 25 8.12 35.30 62.54
C GLY A 25 7.30 35.52 61.28
N PHE A 26 7.69 36.53 60.50
CA PHE A 26 7.20 36.75 59.14
C PHE A 26 7.37 35.42 58.39
N ARG A 27 6.27 34.67 58.25
CA ARG A 27 6.20 33.51 57.36
C ARG A 27 6.14 34.09 55.95
N PHE A 28 7.28 34.48 55.42
CA PHE A 28 7.44 34.77 54.00
C PHE A 28 7.38 33.42 53.29
N GLU A 29 6.17 32.89 53.14
CA GLU A 29 5.89 31.82 52.19
C GLU A 29 6.00 32.45 50.82
N VAL A 30 7.21 32.47 50.28
CA VAL A 30 7.40 32.74 48.85
C VAL A 30 6.65 31.60 48.15
N PRO A 31 5.58 31.87 47.38
CA PRO A 31 4.93 30.83 46.61
C PRO A 31 6.00 30.21 45.72
N LYS A 32 6.35 28.96 46.00
CA LYS A 32 7.27 28.20 45.18
C LYS A 32 6.50 27.86 43.91
N VAL A 33 6.60 28.74 42.91
CA VAL A 33 6.10 28.43 41.57
C VAL A 33 7.06 27.40 41.01
N GLU A 34 6.62 26.15 40.94
CA GLU A 34 7.36 25.13 40.22
C GLU A 34 7.39 25.54 38.74
N ALA A 35 8.55 25.45 38.10
CA ALA A 35 8.64 25.65 36.67
C ALA A 35 7.85 24.51 36.00
N ASP A 36 6.63 24.81 35.54
CA ASP A 36 5.86 23.89 34.72
C ASP A 36 6.46 23.90 33.32
N ILE A 37 6.93 22.74 32.87
CA ILE A 37 7.40 22.56 31.51
C ILE A 37 6.16 22.19 30.70
N THR A 38 5.43 23.21 30.24
CA THR A 38 4.44 23.03 29.18
C THR A 38 5.18 22.78 27.88
N LEU A 39 5.35 21.52 27.51
CA LEU A 39 5.82 21.16 26.18
C LEU A 39 4.72 21.55 25.18
N PRO A 40 5.00 22.41 24.19
CA PRO A 40 4.05 22.65 23.13
C PRO A 40 3.81 21.33 22.40
N SER A 41 2.56 20.88 22.37
CA SER A 41 2.12 19.83 21.45
C SER A 41 1.48 20.48 20.24
N VAL A 42 1.88 20.04 19.06
CA VAL A 42 1.18 20.36 17.82
C VAL A 42 0.52 19.07 17.35
N THR A 43 -0.77 19.13 17.05
CA THR A 43 -1.46 18.04 16.34
C THR A 43 -1.45 18.38 14.86
N VAL A 44 -0.61 17.68 14.11
CA VAL A 44 -0.72 17.69 12.64
C VAL A 44 -1.94 16.84 12.30
N GLY A 45 -2.88 17.39 11.53
CA GLY A 45 -4.03 16.61 11.04
C GLY A 45 -3.58 15.60 9.99
N ASN A 46 -4.24 14.45 9.92
CA ASN A 46 -3.98 13.47 8.88
C ASN A 46 -4.40 14.00 7.50
N VAL A 47 -3.60 13.75 6.48
CA VAL A 47 -3.88 14.05 5.08
C VAL A 47 -3.81 12.74 4.32
N SER A 48 -4.84 12.42 3.54
CA SER A 48 -4.85 11.19 2.76
C SER A 48 -3.69 11.14 1.76
N PRO A 49 -3.10 9.94 1.54
CA PRO A 49 -2.04 9.79 0.56
C PRO A 49 -2.59 10.04 -0.85
N THR A 50 -1.70 10.42 -1.74
CA THR A 50 -1.95 10.58 -3.18
C THR A 50 -1.15 9.55 -3.96
N VAL A 51 -1.71 9.05 -5.06
CA VAL A 51 -1.05 8.09 -5.94
C VAL A 51 -0.83 8.76 -7.28
N SER A 52 0.30 8.51 -7.92
CA SER A 52 0.63 9.06 -9.22
C SER A 52 1.66 8.19 -9.96
N GLY A 53 1.78 8.38 -11.27
CA GLY A 53 2.76 7.67 -12.09
C GLY A 53 2.54 6.16 -12.09
N VAL A 54 1.27 5.74 -12.11
CA VAL A 54 0.91 4.34 -12.22
C VAL A 54 1.27 3.83 -13.62
N ASP A 55 1.93 2.68 -13.70
CA ASP A 55 2.41 2.09 -14.96
C ASP A 55 2.32 0.55 -14.86
N LEU A 56 1.53 -0.07 -15.74
CA LEU A 56 1.38 -1.52 -15.86
C LEU A 56 2.29 -2.05 -16.98
N THR A 57 3.20 -2.95 -16.59
CA THR A 57 4.18 -3.55 -17.50
C THR A 57 4.09 -5.09 -17.50
N PRO A 58 4.45 -5.75 -18.62
CA PRO A 58 4.90 -5.18 -19.89
C PRO A 58 3.77 -4.57 -20.74
N ASN A 59 4.13 -3.70 -21.68
CA ASN A 59 3.23 -3.13 -22.67
C ASN A 59 3.77 -3.41 -24.10
N PRO A 60 3.13 -4.28 -24.91
CA PRO A 60 1.92 -5.05 -24.61
C PRO A 60 2.17 -6.24 -23.67
N ILE A 61 1.10 -6.80 -23.11
CA ILE A 61 1.12 -8.05 -22.35
C ILE A 61 1.06 -9.22 -23.34
N VAL A 62 2.08 -10.10 -23.30
CA VAL A 62 2.17 -11.28 -24.17
C VAL A 62 2.19 -12.53 -23.31
N LEU A 63 1.12 -13.32 -23.40
CA LEU A 63 0.97 -14.55 -22.61
C LEU A 63 1.78 -15.71 -23.18
N THR A 64 2.24 -16.60 -22.31
CA THR A 64 2.86 -17.87 -22.69
C THR A 64 1.89 -19.02 -22.44
N GLU A 65 1.77 -19.95 -23.39
CA GLU A 65 0.83 -21.07 -23.28
C GLU A 65 1.05 -21.92 -22.03
N ASN A 66 -0.05 -22.41 -21.44
CA ASN A 66 -0.05 -23.39 -20.35
C ASN A 66 0.72 -22.95 -19.09
N THR A 67 0.87 -21.64 -18.88
CA THR A 67 1.52 -21.04 -17.72
C THR A 67 0.92 -19.67 -17.40
N THR A 68 1.55 -18.93 -16.51
CA THR A 68 1.21 -17.54 -16.20
C THR A 68 2.28 -16.60 -16.74
N THR A 69 1.93 -15.34 -16.94
CA THR A 69 2.85 -14.26 -17.28
C THR A 69 2.78 -13.21 -16.18
N THR A 70 3.89 -12.97 -15.52
CA THR A 70 3.98 -11.96 -14.47
C THR A 70 3.86 -10.56 -15.07
N VAL A 71 2.91 -9.79 -14.56
CA VAL A 71 2.77 -8.36 -14.84
C VAL A 71 3.07 -7.57 -13.57
N THR A 72 3.62 -6.38 -13.75
CA THR A 72 4.05 -5.51 -12.66
C THR A 72 3.41 -4.14 -12.81
N CYS A 73 2.70 -3.73 -11.78
CA CYS A 73 2.14 -2.39 -11.65
C CYS A 73 2.95 -1.59 -10.63
N ILE A 74 3.59 -0.51 -11.08
CA ILE A 74 4.34 0.40 -10.20
C ILE A 74 3.57 1.70 -9.99
N ALA A 75 3.82 2.38 -8.85
CA ALA A 75 3.28 3.71 -8.60
C ALA A 75 4.14 4.51 -7.60
N THR A 76 4.03 5.83 -7.65
CA THR A 76 4.54 6.74 -6.62
C THR A 76 3.41 7.11 -5.67
N LEU A 77 3.62 6.86 -4.38
CA LEU A 77 2.70 7.18 -3.30
C LEU A 77 3.25 8.37 -2.52
N THR A 78 2.47 9.42 -2.32
CA THR A 78 2.90 10.65 -1.66
C THR A 78 1.96 11.01 -0.53
N ASP A 79 2.51 11.19 0.67
CA ASP A 79 1.79 11.61 1.87
C ASP A 79 2.47 12.83 2.49
N THR A 80 1.72 13.92 2.69
CA THR A 80 2.27 15.17 3.23
C THR A 80 2.58 15.14 4.72
N ASN A 81 2.06 14.15 5.45
CA ASN A 81 2.44 13.85 6.83
C ASN A 81 3.78 13.09 6.91
N GLY A 82 4.27 12.59 5.76
CA GLY A 82 5.56 11.93 5.57
C GLY A 82 5.38 10.54 4.96
N GLY A 83 6.33 10.09 4.13
CA GLY A 83 6.20 8.83 3.40
C GLY A 83 6.19 7.60 4.31
N ASN A 84 6.73 7.71 5.52
CA ASN A 84 6.63 6.67 6.55
C ASN A 84 5.22 6.48 7.12
N ASP A 85 4.32 7.45 6.90
CA ASP A 85 2.93 7.32 7.33
C ASP A 85 2.13 6.38 6.43
N ILE A 86 2.59 6.16 5.20
CA ILE A 86 2.01 5.19 4.27
C ILE A 86 2.29 3.78 4.80
N SER A 87 1.21 3.06 5.15
CA SER A 87 1.26 1.77 5.84
C SER A 87 1.15 0.58 4.89
N SER A 88 0.41 0.72 3.80
CA SER A 88 0.22 -0.34 2.81
C SER A 88 -0.17 0.20 1.44
N ALA A 89 -0.04 -0.64 0.43
CA ALA A 89 -0.63 -0.44 -0.88
C ALA A 89 -1.29 -1.73 -1.35
N THR A 90 -2.32 -1.60 -2.19
CA THR A 90 -2.96 -2.71 -2.91
C THR A 90 -3.11 -2.31 -4.38
N ALA A 91 -3.25 -3.28 -5.27
CA ALA A 91 -3.57 -2.99 -6.67
C ALA A 91 -4.70 -3.87 -7.17
N THR A 92 -5.41 -3.41 -8.20
CA THR A 92 -6.29 -4.25 -9.00
C THR A 92 -5.85 -4.13 -10.45
N ILE A 93 -5.55 -5.27 -11.07
CA ILE A 93 -5.18 -5.37 -12.48
C ILE A 93 -6.35 -6.01 -13.21
N TYR A 94 -6.96 -5.30 -14.14
CA TYR A 94 -8.26 -5.68 -14.68
C TYR A 94 -8.45 -5.24 -16.12
N ARG A 95 -9.28 -5.97 -16.85
CA ARG A 95 -9.77 -5.54 -18.17
C ARG A 95 -10.75 -4.38 -18.01
N THR A 96 -10.58 -3.29 -18.75
CA THR A 96 -11.37 -2.04 -18.58
C THR A 96 -12.89 -2.23 -18.57
N GLY A 97 -13.45 -3.23 -19.25
CA GLY A 97 -14.88 -3.55 -19.21
C GLY A 97 -15.43 -4.06 -17.86
N VAL A 98 -14.57 -4.51 -16.92
CA VAL A 98 -15.00 -4.98 -15.59
C VAL A 98 -14.75 -4.01 -14.43
N THR A 99 -14.02 -2.91 -14.67
CA THR A 99 -13.63 -1.88 -13.67
C THR A 99 -12.76 -2.39 -12.51
N SER A 100 -12.24 -1.49 -11.67
CA SER A 100 -11.38 -1.85 -10.52
C SER A 100 -12.11 -2.50 -9.34
N VAL A 101 -13.44 -2.46 -9.31
CA VAL A 101 -14.26 -3.09 -8.24
C VAL A 101 -14.69 -4.52 -8.64
N CYS A 102 -14.01 -5.11 -9.62
CA CYS A 102 -14.30 -6.44 -10.13
C CYS A 102 -14.04 -7.54 -9.07
N SER A 103 -14.79 -8.64 -9.18
CA SER A 103 -14.52 -9.86 -8.42
C SER A 103 -13.32 -10.59 -9.04
N ALA A 104 -12.47 -11.19 -8.21
CA ALA A 104 -11.33 -11.97 -8.69
C ALA A 104 -11.76 -13.03 -9.72
N ASP A 105 -11.17 -12.94 -10.91
CA ASP A 105 -11.45 -13.77 -12.07
C ASP A 105 -10.19 -13.86 -12.91
N ASN A 106 -9.69 -15.07 -13.13
CA ASN A 106 -8.47 -15.28 -13.91
C ASN A 106 -8.61 -14.83 -15.38
N ASP A 107 -9.84 -14.64 -15.88
CA ASP A 107 -10.05 -14.17 -17.25
C ASP A 107 -9.90 -12.64 -17.37
N ASN A 108 -10.19 -11.86 -16.33
CA ASN A 108 -10.36 -10.40 -16.48
C ASN A 108 -10.07 -9.53 -15.24
N CYS A 109 -9.79 -10.11 -14.06
CA CYS A 109 -9.67 -9.35 -12.81
C CYS A 109 -8.74 -10.02 -11.77
N TYR A 110 -7.63 -9.35 -11.48
CA TYR A 110 -6.61 -9.80 -10.53
C TYR A 110 -6.51 -8.80 -9.39
N GLN A 111 -6.93 -9.24 -8.20
CA GLN A 111 -6.82 -8.45 -6.97
C GLN A 111 -5.47 -8.73 -6.32
N VAL A 112 -4.63 -7.70 -6.19
CA VAL A 112 -3.30 -7.78 -5.59
C VAL A 112 -3.39 -7.28 -4.15
N ALA A 113 -3.23 -8.21 -3.21
CA ALA A 113 -3.26 -7.91 -1.79
C ALA A 113 -2.00 -7.14 -1.36
N SER A 114 -2.04 -6.50 -0.19
CA SER A 114 -0.93 -5.69 0.28
C SER A 114 0.36 -6.46 0.55
N GLY A 115 0.27 -7.79 0.73
CA GLY A 115 1.45 -8.65 0.86
C GLY A 115 2.20 -8.84 -0.46
N ASP A 116 1.53 -8.62 -1.59
CA ASP A 116 2.06 -8.78 -2.95
C ASP A 116 2.35 -7.41 -3.61
N CYS A 117 2.26 -6.34 -2.82
CA CYS A 117 2.68 -4.98 -3.16
C CYS A 117 3.86 -4.58 -2.28
N GLU A 118 5.07 -4.64 -2.84
CA GLU A 118 6.27 -4.22 -2.14
C GLU A 118 6.33 -2.68 -2.06
N LEU A 119 6.60 -2.17 -0.86
CA LEU A 119 6.82 -0.74 -0.63
C LEU A 119 8.29 -0.45 -0.37
N SER A 120 8.81 0.60 -1.01
CA SER A 120 10.15 1.08 -0.74
C SER A 120 10.30 1.67 0.68
N ALA A 121 11.56 1.91 1.07
CA ALA A 121 11.85 2.87 2.13
C ALA A 121 11.26 4.25 1.75
N ALA A 122 10.84 5.02 2.76
CA ALA A 122 10.34 6.37 2.51
C ALA A 122 11.47 7.29 2.03
N ASP A 123 11.15 8.10 1.04
CA ASP A 123 11.99 9.17 0.50
C ASP A 123 11.22 10.48 0.70
N ASP A 124 11.54 11.19 1.79
CA ASP A 124 10.76 12.31 2.31
C ASP A 124 9.26 11.95 2.49
N ASN A 125 8.41 12.51 1.64
CA ASN A 125 6.96 12.33 1.63
C ASN A 125 6.52 11.14 0.77
N ASN A 126 7.45 10.48 0.08
CA ASN A 126 7.15 9.49 -0.94
C ASN A 126 7.48 8.06 -0.50
N LYS A 127 6.74 7.10 -1.04
CA LYS A 127 7.11 5.69 -1.19
C LYS A 127 6.81 5.23 -2.60
N TYR A 128 7.53 4.22 -3.06
CA TYR A 128 7.29 3.57 -4.35
C TYR A 128 6.66 2.21 -4.10
N ALA A 129 5.57 1.93 -4.79
CA ALA A 129 4.89 0.65 -4.76
C ALA A 129 5.22 -0.17 -5.99
N THR A 130 5.44 -1.47 -5.80
CA THR A 130 5.61 -2.47 -6.85
C THR A 130 4.67 -3.63 -6.55
N CYS A 131 3.57 -3.71 -7.28
CA CYS A 131 2.54 -4.74 -7.14
C CYS A 131 2.62 -5.72 -8.31
N THR A 132 2.66 -7.03 -8.05
CA THR A 132 2.77 -8.04 -9.11
C THR A 132 1.57 -8.99 -9.13
N ALA A 133 1.23 -9.46 -10.33
CA ALA A 133 0.24 -10.52 -10.52
C ALA A 133 0.69 -11.48 -11.63
N ASP A 134 0.35 -12.76 -11.48
CA ASP A 134 0.61 -13.79 -12.47
C ASP A 134 -0.64 -14.03 -13.31
N ILE A 135 -0.68 -13.44 -14.51
CA ILE A 135 -1.84 -13.51 -15.43
C ILE A 135 -1.85 -14.86 -16.15
N TRP A 136 -2.97 -15.57 -16.06
CA TRP A 136 -3.16 -16.86 -16.72
C TRP A 136 -3.18 -16.75 -18.23
N PHE A 137 -2.62 -17.74 -18.93
CA PHE A 137 -2.55 -17.78 -20.40
C PHE A 137 -3.91 -17.70 -21.12
N HIS A 138 -5.01 -17.94 -20.41
CA HIS A 138 -6.37 -17.88 -20.94
C HIS A 138 -7.09 -16.55 -20.64
N ALA A 139 -6.38 -15.56 -20.08
CA ALA A 139 -6.92 -14.23 -19.82
C ALA A 139 -7.39 -13.55 -21.12
N ASP A 140 -8.44 -12.75 -21.00
CA ASP A 140 -9.17 -12.15 -22.10
C ASP A 140 -8.27 -11.19 -22.91
N PRO A 141 -8.02 -11.47 -24.21
CA PRO A 141 -7.27 -10.57 -25.07
C PRO A 141 -8.09 -9.34 -25.44
N THR A 142 -7.38 -8.24 -25.69
CA THR A 142 -7.98 -6.94 -26.00
C THR A 142 -7.51 -6.37 -27.36
N ASP A 143 -6.48 -6.99 -27.96
CA ASP A 143 -6.02 -6.71 -29.32
C ASP A 143 -6.93 -7.28 -30.43
N GLY A 144 -7.97 -8.03 -30.06
CA GLY A 144 -8.94 -8.62 -30.98
C GLY A 144 -10.02 -9.46 -30.28
N GLY A 145 -11.01 -9.89 -31.06
CA GLY A 145 -12.05 -10.82 -30.58
C GLY A 145 -13.19 -10.14 -29.85
N THR A 146 -13.73 -10.77 -28.81
CA THR A 146 -14.91 -10.28 -28.10
C THR A 146 -14.69 -8.94 -27.39
N TYR A 147 -13.45 -8.67 -26.96
CA TYR A 147 -13.11 -7.49 -26.15
C TYR A 147 -12.14 -6.55 -26.86
N GLU A 148 -12.14 -6.58 -28.20
CA GLU A 148 -11.38 -5.63 -29.02
C GLU A 148 -11.77 -4.19 -28.68
N GLY A 149 -10.76 -3.35 -28.42
CA GLY A 149 -10.95 -1.92 -28.10
C GLY A 149 -11.08 -1.62 -26.61
N GLU A 150 -10.99 -2.64 -25.76
CA GLU A 150 -10.69 -2.49 -24.34
C GLU A 150 -9.17 -2.52 -24.10
N THR A 151 -8.71 -2.28 -22.87
CA THR A 151 -7.31 -2.48 -22.47
C THR A 151 -7.23 -3.20 -21.12
N TRP A 152 -6.02 -3.60 -20.73
CA TRP A 152 -5.69 -4.03 -19.37
C TRP A 152 -5.20 -2.83 -18.56
N GLN A 153 -5.84 -2.61 -17.42
CA GLN A 153 -5.68 -1.46 -16.56
C GLN A 153 -5.10 -1.90 -15.22
N CYS A 154 -4.33 -1.02 -14.58
CA CYS A 154 -4.02 -1.13 -13.17
C CYS A 154 -4.59 0.07 -12.40
N GLU A 155 -5.18 -0.18 -11.24
CA GLU A 155 -5.46 0.83 -10.21
C GLU A 155 -4.65 0.49 -8.96
N VAL A 156 -3.88 1.45 -8.44
CA VAL A 156 -3.14 1.31 -7.18
C VAL A 156 -3.82 2.16 -6.11
N THR A 157 -4.01 1.58 -4.93
CA THR A 157 -4.54 2.27 -3.75
C THR A 157 -3.51 2.28 -2.64
N ALA A 158 -3.15 3.45 -2.14
CA ALA A 158 -2.33 3.65 -0.94
C ALA A 158 -3.22 3.80 0.29
N THR A 159 -2.76 3.30 1.44
CA THR A 159 -3.41 3.48 2.75
C THR A 159 -2.41 3.99 3.79
N ASP A 160 -2.72 5.10 4.45
CA ASP A 160 -1.91 5.64 5.56
C ASP A 160 -2.14 4.89 6.88
N SER A 161 -1.36 5.20 7.92
CA SER A 161 -1.44 4.52 9.21
C SER A 161 -2.71 4.86 10.02
N GLN A 162 -3.48 5.84 9.56
CA GLN A 162 -4.79 6.23 10.09
C GLN A 162 -5.96 5.79 9.19
N SER A 163 -5.68 4.90 8.23
CA SER A 163 -6.65 4.28 7.31
C SER A 163 -7.30 5.24 6.30
N ALA A 164 -6.72 6.42 6.03
CA ALA A 164 -7.13 7.20 4.88
C ALA A 164 -6.44 6.69 3.61
N THR A 165 -7.11 6.87 2.47
CA THR A 165 -6.68 6.25 1.21
C THR A 165 -6.64 7.25 0.06
N GLY A 166 -5.83 6.92 -0.94
CA GLY A 166 -5.86 7.55 -2.25
C GLY A 166 -5.56 6.51 -3.32
N SER A 167 -6.09 6.70 -4.52
CA SER A 167 -5.84 5.82 -5.65
C SER A 167 -5.64 6.58 -6.95
N ASP A 168 -4.99 5.93 -7.90
CA ASP A 168 -4.84 6.40 -9.27
C ASP A 168 -4.70 5.19 -10.21
N ILE A 169 -4.86 5.44 -11.51
CA ILE A 169 -4.84 4.42 -12.55
C ILE A 169 -3.70 4.65 -13.54
N ASP A 170 -3.21 3.58 -14.17
CA ASP A 170 -2.27 3.67 -15.29
C ASP A 170 -2.81 4.58 -16.41
N SER A 171 -1.99 5.54 -16.81
CA SER A 171 -2.31 6.54 -17.85
C SER A 171 -2.05 6.06 -19.28
N GLY A 172 -1.32 4.95 -19.45
CA GLY A 172 -1.00 4.33 -20.73
C GLY A 172 -1.25 2.81 -20.71
N PRO A 173 -2.49 2.37 -20.40
CA PRO A 173 -2.80 0.97 -20.14
C PRO A 173 -2.43 0.07 -21.34
N PRO A 174 -1.75 -1.07 -21.11
CA PRO A 174 -1.37 -2.00 -22.15
C PRO A 174 -2.56 -2.75 -22.77
N GLU A 175 -2.37 -3.18 -24.01
CA GLU A 175 -3.16 -4.25 -24.62
C GLU A 175 -2.70 -5.62 -24.09
N LEU A 176 -3.62 -6.60 -24.00
CA LEU A 176 -3.27 -8.01 -23.88
C LEU A 176 -3.43 -8.69 -25.23
N ASN A 177 -2.33 -9.24 -25.72
CA ASN A 177 -2.28 -9.84 -27.04
C ASN A 177 -3.00 -11.20 -27.07
N THR A 178 -3.61 -11.50 -28.20
CA THR A 178 -4.17 -12.80 -28.51
C THR A 178 -3.04 -13.84 -28.55
N LEU A 179 -3.20 -14.91 -27.77
CA LEU A 179 -2.36 -16.10 -27.76
C LEU A 179 -2.94 -17.14 -28.72
N ASN A 180 -2.33 -17.31 -29.89
CA ASN A 180 -2.67 -18.38 -30.82
C ASN A 180 -1.83 -19.63 -30.53
N ALA A 181 -2.35 -20.57 -29.73
CA ALA A 181 -1.66 -21.80 -29.35
C ALA A 181 -2.44 -23.07 -29.77
N LEU A 182 -1.84 -23.89 -30.64
CA LEU A 182 -2.33 -25.22 -31.03
C LEU A 182 -1.18 -26.23 -30.96
N ILE A 183 -1.29 -27.17 -30.04
CA ILE A 183 -0.32 -28.26 -29.89
C ILE A 183 -0.89 -29.51 -30.57
N VAL A 184 -0.15 -30.07 -31.53
CA VAL A 184 -0.51 -31.31 -32.23
C VAL A 184 0.54 -32.37 -31.92
N THR A 185 0.12 -33.62 -31.76
CA THR A 185 1.02 -34.78 -31.57
C THR A 185 2.08 -34.81 -32.69
N GLY A 186 3.34 -34.53 -32.34
CA GLY A 186 4.41 -34.27 -33.32
C GLY A 186 4.94 -35.49 -34.08
N ALA A 187 4.66 -36.71 -33.60
CA ALA A 187 5.03 -37.94 -34.30
C ALA A 187 4.03 -39.06 -33.99
N ILE A 188 3.65 -39.80 -35.04
CA ILE A 188 2.84 -41.01 -34.91
C ILE A 188 3.76 -42.21 -35.10
N SER A 189 3.93 -43.03 -34.04
CA SER A 189 4.68 -44.28 -34.13
C SER A 189 3.78 -45.39 -34.64
N TYR A 190 4.11 -45.96 -35.80
CA TYR A 190 3.40 -47.10 -36.37
C TYR A 190 4.03 -48.45 -36.02
N GLY A 191 5.07 -48.45 -35.17
CA GLY A 191 5.88 -49.65 -34.85
C GLY A 191 6.84 -50.05 -35.98
N GLU A 192 7.42 -51.25 -35.88
CA GLU A 192 8.23 -51.84 -36.95
C GLU A 192 7.32 -52.48 -38.01
N LEU A 193 7.49 -52.07 -39.28
CA LEU A 193 6.75 -52.62 -40.42
C LEU A 193 7.72 -53.23 -41.43
N ALA A 194 7.45 -54.46 -41.87
CA ALA A 194 8.19 -55.10 -42.95
C ALA A 194 7.91 -54.40 -44.31
N PRO A 195 8.80 -54.53 -45.32
CA PRO A 195 8.54 -54.02 -46.65
C PRO A 195 7.22 -54.56 -47.22
N GLY A 196 6.30 -53.65 -47.58
CA GLY A 196 4.97 -54.00 -48.11
C GLY A 196 3.91 -54.31 -47.06
N ALA A 197 4.24 -54.27 -45.76
CA ALA A 197 3.26 -54.41 -44.69
C ALA A 197 2.44 -53.12 -44.50
N THR A 198 1.22 -53.29 -43.98
CA THR A 198 0.35 -52.19 -43.57
C THR A 198 0.13 -52.24 -42.06
N SER A 199 -0.03 -51.08 -41.42
CA SER A 199 -0.45 -51.02 -40.02
C SER A 199 -1.94 -51.30 -39.93
N SER A 200 -2.36 -52.21 -39.06
CA SER A 200 -3.77 -52.53 -38.81
C SER A 200 -4.40 -51.67 -37.71
N ALA A 201 -3.59 -50.86 -37.00
CA ALA A 201 -4.04 -50.02 -35.91
C ALA A 201 -4.30 -48.59 -36.38
N SER A 202 -5.48 -48.07 -36.05
CA SER A 202 -5.71 -46.62 -36.11
C SER A 202 -4.86 -45.96 -35.02
N GLN A 203 -4.14 -44.90 -35.39
CA GLN A 203 -3.36 -44.13 -34.43
C GLN A 203 -4.11 -42.86 -34.08
N THR A 204 -4.23 -42.59 -32.78
CA THR A 204 -4.88 -41.38 -32.29
C THR A 204 -3.93 -40.20 -32.41
N VAL A 205 -4.38 -39.15 -33.07
CA VAL A 205 -3.72 -37.83 -33.03
C VAL A 205 -4.48 -36.97 -32.03
N VAL A 206 -3.77 -36.44 -31.04
CA VAL A 206 -4.32 -35.46 -30.11
C VAL A 206 -3.88 -34.08 -30.56
N ALA A 207 -4.86 -33.19 -30.70
CA ALA A 207 -4.67 -31.76 -30.89
C ALA A 207 -5.29 -31.03 -29.70
N THR A 208 -4.50 -30.20 -29.02
CA THR A 208 -4.92 -29.40 -27.86
C THR A 208 -4.87 -27.94 -28.25
N ASN A 209 -6.00 -27.25 -28.12
CA ASN A 209 -6.09 -25.80 -28.30
C ASN A 209 -5.96 -25.11 -26.94
N SER A 210 -4.97 -24.23 -26.80
CA SER A 210 -4.69 -23.47 -25.58
C SER A 210 -4.76 -21.96 -25.84
N ASN A 211 -5.50 -21.54 -26.88
CA ASN A 211 -5.67 -20.12 -27.19
C ASN A 211 -6.55 -19.41 -26.14
N ASN A 212 -6.40 -18.09 -26.04
CA ASN A 212 -7.28 -17.23 -25.25
C ASN A 212 -8.30 -16.47 -26.13
N TYR A 213 -8.38 -16.80 -27.42
CA TYR A 213 -9.25 -16.12 -28.36
C TYR A 213 -10.67 -16.68 -28.32
N ARG A 214 -11.65 -15.86 -27.90
CA ARG A 214 -13.08 -16.22 -27.88
C ARG A 214 -13.87 -15.40 -28.90
N THR A 215 -14.66 -16.08 -29.72
CA THR A 215 -15.75 -15.49 -30.52
C THR A 215 -17.08 -15.95 -29.95
N LEU A 216 -17.94 -15.01 -29.57
CA LEU A 216 -19.32 -15.28 -29.15
C LEU A 216 -20.16 -15.94 -30.26
#